data_AF-A0A1B6LVS2-F1
#
_entry.id   AF-A0A1B6LVS2-F1
#
_cell.length_a   1.000
_cell.length_b   1.000
_cell.length_c   1.000
_cell.angle_alpha   90.00
_cell.angle_beta   90.00
_cell.angle_gamma   90.00
#
_symmetry.space_group_name_H-M   'P 1'
#
loop_
_entity.id
_entity.type
_entity.pdbx_description
1 polymer ?
#
loop_
_entity_poly.entity_id
_entity_poly.type
_entity_poly.pdbx_seq_one_letter_code
_entity_poly.pdbx_strand_id
1 'polypeptide(L)'
;VQEERKKITARLEIQKDDIQAVLPISKNWEVINTAVLTGRQVSQAMKVFIVSQAGKVADVTLQSSCHSEDESVLKVSSSCSSVYVDGSEIRGSWNASVLVKYGTYTGLARFTLWMPEFPLEVNVADFRLSQVKGWRVPDEHFSRSTNKIKRSLGADDRRWVGTGGGLVAEDVDNGVEDDKHSFCRLRYQQSPVEVFARFLAADHDSGRVSYLVSRRTWLRV
;
A
#
# COMPACT_ATOMS: atom_id res chain seq x y z
N VAL A 1 -4.12 33.44 -81.36
CA VAL A 1 -4.45 32.23 -80.58
C VAL A 1 -5.14 32.72 -79.31
N GLN A 2 -6.45 32.52 -79.20
CA GLN A 2 -7.25 33.00 -78.07
C GLN A 2 -7.12 31.97 -76.94
N GLU A 3 -6.56 32.40 -75.81
CA GLU A 3 -6.33 31.53 -74.65
C GLU A 3 -7.64 31.39 -73.86
N GLU A 4 -8.38 30.31 -74.14
CA GLU A 4 -9.59 29.98 -73.37
C GLU A 4 -9.20 29.60 -71.93
N ARG A 5 -9.43 30.53 -70.99
CA ARG A 5 -9.39 30.24 -69.56
C ARG A 5 -10.52 29.27 -69.19
N LYS A 6 -10.21 27.97 -69.19
CA LYS A 6 -11.10 26.93 -68.69
C LYS A 6 -11.31 27.08 -67.19
N LYS A 7 -12.50 27.51 -66.80
CA LYS A 7 -12.94 27.58 -65.40
C LYS A 7 -13.30 26.18 -64.92
N ILE A 8 -12.44 25.57 -64.12
CA ILE A 8 -12.72 24.28 -63.46
C ILE A 8 -13.39 24.58 -62.11
N THR A 9 -14.58 24.01 -61.90
CA THR A 9 -15.28 24.10 -60.62
C THR A 9 -15.23 22.73 -59.97
N ALA A 10 -14.55 22.63 -58.82
CA ALA A 10 -14.50 21.41 -58.02
C ALA A 10 -15.33 21.61 -56.73
N ARG A 11 -15.94 20.52 -56.27
CA ARG A 11 -16.56 20.45 -54.94
C ARG A 11 -15.70 19.52 -54.10
N LEU A 12 -15.19 20.04 -52.99
CA LEU A 12 -14.50 19.24 -51.98
C LEU A 12 -15.42 19.10 -50.78
N GLU A 13 -15.61 17.88 -50.32
CA GLU A 13 -16.34 17.59 -49.09
C GLU A 13 -15.34 17.49 -47.94
N ILE A 14 -15.50 18.36 -46.93
CA ILE A 14 -14.61 18.41 -45.77
C ILE A 14 -15.27 17.61 -44.66
N GLN A 15 -14.65 16.49 -44.28
CA GLN A 15 -15.06 15.68 -43.14
C GLN A 15 -14.57 16.29 -41.83
N LYS A 16 -15.29 16.04 -40.73
CA LYS A 16 -14.82 16.41 -39.38
C LYS A 16 -13.64 15.54 -38.99
N ASP A 17 -12.77 16.09 -38.16
CA ASP A 17 -11.69 15.32 -37.55
C ASP A 17 -12.29 14.24 -36.65
N ASP A 18 -11.82 13.01 -36.84
CA ASP A 18 -12.32 11.82 -36.16
C ASP A 18 -11.22 11.20 -35.31
N ILE A 19 -11.60 10.41 -34.31
CA ILE A 19 -10.66 9.77 -33.38
C ILE A 19 -10.05 8.56 -34.05
N GLN A 20 -8.71 8.52 -34.06
CA GLN A 20 -7.94 7.40 -34.56
C GLN A 20 -7.67 6.36 -33.46
N ALA A 21 -7.35 6.81 -32.24
CA ALA A 21 -7.01 5.91 -31.14
C ALA A 21 -7.29 6.53 -29.76
N VAL A 22 -7.61 5.66 -28.79
CA VAL A 22 -7.66 5.96 -27.35
C VAL A 22 -6.46 5.27 -26.68
N LEU A 23 -5.61 6.05 -26.03
CA LEU A 23 -4.33 5.63 -25.49
C LEU A 23 -4.28 5.89 -23.99
N PRO A 24 -4.54 4.88 -23.14
CA PRO A 24 -4.19 4.96 -21.73
C PRO A 24 -2.66 4.89 -21.57
N ILE A 25 -2.09 5.76 -20.75
CA ILE A 25 -0.65 5.91 -20.53
C ILE A 25 -0.37 5.97 -19.03
N SER A 26 0.57 5.16 -18.58
CA SER A 26 1.16 5.23 -17.25
C SER A 26 2.66 5.51 -17.33
N LYS A 27 3.23 6.15 -16.30
CA LYS A 27 4.69 6.28 -16.15
C LYS A 27 5.34 4.95 -15.81
N ASN A 28 4.63 4.09 -15.08
CA ASN A 28 5.09 2.76 -14.71
C ASN A 28 3.97 1.74 -14.96
N TRP A 29 4.30 0.67 -15.67
CA TRP A 29 3.36 -0.41 -16.00
C TRP A 29 3.44 -1.57 -15.00
N GLU A 30 4.36 -1.48 -14.03
CA GLU A 30 4.53 -2.47 -12.99
C GLU A 30 3.97 -1.95 -11.65
N VAL A 31 3.14 -2.76 -11.01
CA VAL A 31 2.60 -2.49 -9.67
C VAL A 31 3.06 -3.59 -8.74
N ILE A 32 3.63 -3.23 -7.60
CA ILE A 32 4.08 -4.17 -6.57
C ILE A 32 3.07 -4.13 -5.43
N ASN A 33 2.34 -5.23 -5.20
CA ASN A 33 1.32 -5.28 -4.17
C ASN A 33 1.92 -5.45 -2.77
N THR A 34 2.46 -4.37 -2.22
CA THR A 34 2.91 -4.31 -0.83
C THR A 34 1.76 -4.10 0.15
N ALA A 35 0.54 -3.83 -0.35
CA ALA A 35 -0.64 -3.60 0.49
C ALA A 35 -1.04 -4.86 1.26
N VAL A 36 -0.83 -6.04 0.70
CA VAL A 36 -1.04 -7.33 1.39
C VAL A 36 -0.18 -7.45 2.65
N LEU A 37 1.04 -6.89 2.63
CA LEU A 37 1.99 -6.96 3.74
C LEU A 37 1.85 -5.79 4.74
N THR A 38 1.45 -4.62 4.25
CA THR A 38 1.49 -3.36 5.02
C THR A 38 0.12 -2.80 5.36
N GLY A 39 -0.95 -3.31 4.75
CA GLY A 39 -2.30 -2.74 4.82
C GLY A 39 -2.45 -1.36 4.16
N ARG A 40 -1.41 -0.88 3.44
CA ARG A 40 -1.42 0.44 2.79
C ARG A 40 -1.59 0.29 1.29
N GLN A 41 -2.63 0.93 0.76
CA GLN A 41 -2.91 0.95 -0.68
C GLN A 41 -1.70 1.46 -1.49
N VAL A 42 -1.41 0.78 -2.60
CA VAL A 42 -0.43 1.22 -3.59
C VAL A 42 -1.18 1.66 -4.83
N SER A 43 -0.91 2.88 -5.32
CA SER A 43 -1.55 3.43 -6.50
C SER A 43 -0.53 3.97 -7.51
N GLN A 44 -0.85 3.81 -8.79
CA GLN A 44 -0.05 4.26 -9.91
C GLN A 44 -0.91 5.17 -10.80
N ALA A 45 -0.43 6.38 -11.05
CA ALA A 45 -1.13 7.36 -11.87
C ALA A 45 -1.21 6.91 -13.33
N MET A 46 -2.38 7.10 -13.93
CA MET A 46 -2.71 6.81 -15.33
C MET A 46 -3.40 8.03 -15.95
N LYS A 47 -3.17 8.25 -17.23
CA LYS A 47 -3.89 9.24 -18.04
C LYS A 47 -4.45 8.59 -19.29
N VAL A 48 -5.50 9.16 -19.84
CA VAL A 48 -6.09 8.73 -21.11
C VAL A 48 -5.98 9.86 -22.10
N PHE A 49 -5.36 9.57 -23.24
CA PHE A 49 -5.25 10.49 -24.37
C PHE A 49 -6.03 9.95 -25.57
N ILE A 50 -6.50 10.86 -26.40
CA ILE A 50 -6.95 10.53 -27.76
C ILE A 50 -5.99 11.11 -28.78
N VAL A 51 -5.87 10.42 -29.91
CA VAL A 51 -5.21 10.95 -31.11
C VAL A 51 -6.24 11.00 -32.22
N SER A 52 -6.38 12.16 -32.85
CA SER A 52 -7.27 12.33 -34.00
C SER A 52 -6.57 11.98 -35.32
N GLN A 53 -7.35 11.77 -36.39
CA GLN A 53 -6.80 11.51 -37.73
C GLN A 53 -5.97 12.68 -38.26
N ALA A 54 -6.26 13.91 -37.82
CA ALA A 54 -5.43 15.09 -38.09
C ALA A 54 -4.17 15.19 -37.20
N GLY A 55 -3.90 14.21 -36.34
CA GLY A 55 -2.72 14.15 -35.47
C GLY A 55 -2.81 15.02 -34.21
N LYS A 56 -4.00 15.50 -33.83
CA LYS A 56 -4.17 16.27 -32.59
C LYS A 56 -4.26 15.32 -31.38
N VAL A 57 -3.68 15.74 -30.26
CA VAL A 57 -3.70 14.98 -29.01
C VAL A 57 -4.48 15.76 -27.95
N ALA A 58 -5.37 15.08 -27.23
CA ALA A 58 -6.12 15.67 -26.12
C ALA A 58 -6.17 14.73 -24.90
N ASP A 59 -6.06 15.29 -23.69
CA ASP A 59 -6.26 14.58 -22.43
C ASP A 59 -7.77 14.46 -22.18
N VAL A 60 -8.27 13.23 -22.17
CA VAL A 60 -9.69 12.90 -21.95
C VAL A 60 -9.89 12.09 -20.68
N THR A 61 -8.89 12.03 -19.79
CA THR A 61 -8.89 11.16 -18.59
C THR A 61 -10.20 11.27 -17.79
N LEU A 62 -10.64 12.49 -17.47
CA LEU A 62 -11.84 12.73 -16.67
C LEU A 62 -13.16 12.56 -17.44
N GLN A 63 -13.09 12.36 -18.75
CA GLN A 63 -14.22 12.18 -19.65
C GLN A 63 -14.37 10.71 -20.10
N SER A 64 -13.41 9.85 -19.74
CA SER A 64 -13.42 8.43 -20.04
C SER A 64 -14.05 7.62 -18.90
N SER A 65 -14.55 6.43 -19.23
CA SER A 65 -14.87 5.41 -18.23
C SER A 65 -13.86 4.26 -18.30
N CYS A 66 -13.43 3.78 -17.14
CA CYS A 66 -12.45 2.71 -17.03
C CYS A 66 -13.01 1.54 -16.23
N HIS A 67 -12.66 0.33 -16.64
CA HIS A 67 -13.08 -0.90 -15.99
C HIS A 67 -11.90 -1.89 -16.00
N SER A 68 -11.61 -2.48 -14.85
CA SER A 68 -10.63 -3.56 -14.79
C SER A 68 -11.26 -4.86 -15.26
N GLU A 69 -10.57 -5.64 -16.08
CA GLU A 69 -11.07 -6.95 -16.50
C GLU A 69 -11.19 -7.93 -15.32
N ASP A 70 -10.28 -7.83 -14.35
CA ASP A 70 -10.29 -8.63 -13.13
C ASP A 70 -9.92 -7.77 -11.91
N GLU A 71 -10.93 -7.38 -11.13
CA GLU A 71 -10.76 -6.60 -9.90
C GLU A 71 -10.11 -7.39 -8.75
N SER A 72 -10.05 -8.73 -8.84
CA SER A 72 -9.31 -9.57 -7.89
C SER A 72 -7.79 -9.51 -8.12
N VAL A 73 -7.37 -8.90 -9.24
CA VAL A 73 -5.98 -8.65 -9.61
C VAL A 73 -5.68 -7.15 -9.51
N LEU A 74 -6.33 -6.29 -10.30
CA LEU A 74 -6.00 -4.86 -10.32
C LEU A 74 -7.28 -4.03 -10.32
N LYS A 75 -7.30 -2.91 -9.61
CA LYS A 75 -8.45 -1.98 -9.60
C LYS A 75 -8.10 -0.68 -10.30
N VAL A 76 -9.12 0.03 -10.74
CA VAL A 76 -8.99 1.34 -11.39
C VAL A 76 -9.89 2.36 -10.70
N SER A 77 -9.39 3.59 -10.54
CA SER A 77 -10.19 4.70 -10.01
C SER A 77 -11.34 5.03 -10.95
N SER A 78 -12.50 5.41 -10.39
CA SER A 78 -13.67 5.85 -11.16
C SER A 78 -13.38 7.03 -12.12
N SER A 79 -12.40 7.87 -11.79
CA SER A 79 -11.93 9.00 -12.61
C SER A 79 -10.88 8.65 -13.65
N CYS A 80 -10.56 7.35 -13.87
CA CYS A 80 -9.51 6.87 -14.76
C CYS A 80 -8.09 7.42 -14.49
N SER A 81 -7.89 8.14 -13.40
CA SER A 81 -6.64 8.85 -13.09
C SER A 81 -5.56 7.96 -12.45
N SER A 82 -5.92 6.77 -12.00
CA SER A 82 -4.99 5.83 -11.38
C SER A 82 -5.50 4.40 -11.40
N VAL A 83 -4.57 3.46 -11.43
CA VAL A 83 -4.80 2.05 -11.04
C VAL A 83 -4.26 1.82 -9.64
N TYR A 84 -4.83 0.89 -8.89
CA TYR A 84 -4.42 0.65 -7.51
C TYR A 84 -4.67 -0.79 -7.06
N VAL A 85 -4.00 -1.14 -5.96
CA VAL A 85 -4.20 -2.36 -5.18
C VAL A 85 -4.27 -2.00 -3.71
N ASP A 86 -5.21 -2.58 -2.99
CA ASP A 86 -5.49 -2.26 -1.58
C ASP A 86 -5.22 -3.41 -0.60
N GLY A 87 -4.73 -4.54 -1.11
CA GLY A 87 -4.39 -5.74 -0.33
C GLY A 87 -5.49 -6.79 -0.35
N SER A 88 -6.65 -6.52 -0.95
CA SER A 88 -7.71 -7.52 -1.13
C SER A 88 -7.50 -8.41 -2.36
N GLU A 89 -6.48 -8.14 -3.17
CA GLU A 89 -6.18 -8.88 -4.39
C GLU A 89 -5.69 -10.29 -4.04
N ILE A 90 -6.16 -11.30 -4.77
CA ILE A 90 -5.90 -12.71 -4.46
C ILE A 90 -4.69 -13.27 -5.19
N ARG A 91 -4.28 -12.63 -6.29
CA ARG A 91 -3.18 -13.11 -7.14
C ARG A 91 -2.58 -12.01 -7.99
N GLY A 92 -1.38 -12.29 -8.51
CA GLY A 92 -0.66 -11.40 -9.42
C GLY A 92 -0.96 -11.75 -10.85
N SER A 93 -0.61 -10.87 -11.76
CA SER A 93 -0.79 -11.11 -13.18
C SER A 93 0.29 -10.42 -14.00
N TRP A 94 0.82 -11.13 -14.99
CA TRP A 94 1.72 -10.54 -15.97
C TRP A 94 0.99 -9.56 -16.91
N ASN A 95 -0.32 -9.75 -17.09
CA ASN A 95 -1.13 -9.08 -18.10
C ASN A 95 -2.49 -8.66 -17.50
N ALA A 96 -2.45 -7.81 -16.47
CA ALA A 96 -3.66 -7.23 -15.89
C ALA A 96 -4.20 -6.12 -16.80
N SER A 97 -5.40 -6.33 -17.34
CA SER A 97 -6.02 -5.43 -18.32
C SER A 97 -6.96 -4.41 -17.67
N VAL A 98 -6.84 -3.15 -18.09
CA VAL A 98 -7.82 -2.08 -17.81
C VAL A 98 -8.38 -1.59 -19.14
N LEU A 99 -9.69 -1.78 -19.32
CA LEU A 99 -10.42 -1.31 -20.48
C LEU A 99 -10.83 0.15 -20.26
N VAL A 100 -10.55 1.00 -21.24
CA VAL A 100 -10.91 2.41 -21.24
C VAL A 100 -11.89 2.68 -22.37
N LYS A 101 -12.97 3.40 -22.09
CA LYS A 101 -13.97 3.82 -23.07
C LYS A 101 -14.06 5.34 -23.12
N TYR A 102 -14.07 5.88 -24.33
CA TYR A 102 -14.37 7.27 -24.62
C TYR A 102 -15.39 7.33 -25.75
N GLY A 103 -16.65 7.58 -25.41
CA GLY A 103 -17.77 7.43 -26.36
C GLY A 103 -17.85 5.99 -26.87
N THR A 104 -17.76 5.82 -28.19
CA THR A 104 -17.75 4.50 -28.85
C THR A 104 -16.35 3.91 -29.03
N TYR A 105 -15.30 4.68 -28.74
CA TYR A 105 -13.92 4.25 -28.90
C TYR A 105 -13.40 3.58 -27.64
N THR A 106 -12.56 2.58 -27.81
CA THR A 106 -11.97 1.83 -26.71
C THR A 106 -10.45 1.86 -26.77
N GLY A 107 -9.83 1.83 -25.60
CA GLY A 107 -8.40 1.66 -25.39
C GLY A 107 -8.15 0.60 -24.33
N LEU A 108 -6.96 0.01 -24.35
CA LEU A 108 -6.59 -1.03 -23.40
C LEU A 108 -5.24 -0.69 -22.78
N ALA A 109 -5.17 -0.74 -21.45
CA ALA A 109 -3.93 -0.66 -20.68
C ALA A 109 -3.61 -2.04 -20.10
N ARG A 110 -2.35 -2.45 -20.17
CA ARG A 110 -1.86 -3.72 -19.62
C ARG A 110 -0.78 -3.45 -18.59
N PHE A 111 -1.03 -3.90 -17.36
CA PHE A 111 -0.12 -3.76 -16.24
C PHE A 111 0.42 -5.12 -15.81
N THR A 112 1.63 -5.13 -15.28
CA THR A 112 2.19 -6.28 -14.57
C THR A 112 2.00 -6.05 -13.07
N LEU A 113 1.24 -6.93 -12.44
CA LEU A 113 1.02 -6.93 -11.00
C LEU A 113 1.86 -8.02 -10.33
N TRP A 114 2.78 -7.57 -9.51
CA TRP A 114 3.64 -8.41 -8.69
C TRP A 114 3.01 -8.66 -7.32
N MET A 115 2.80 -9.92 -6.98
CA MET A 115 2.26 -10.34 -5.68
C MET A 115 3.33 -10.95 -4.78
N PRO A 116 3.24 -10.74 -3.46
CA PRO A 116 4.13 -11.38 -2.52
C PRO A 116 3.87 -12.89 -2.49
N GLU A 117 4.95 -13.64 -2.49
CA GLU A 117 4.97 -15.08 -2.30
C GLU A 117 5.00 -15.40 -0.80
N PHE A 118 4.16 -16.33 -0.36
CA PHE A 118 4.11 -16.81 1.02
C PHE A 118 4.55 -18.28 1.10
N PRO A 119 5.20 -18.71 2.20
CA PRO A 119 5.53 -17.93 3.40
C PRO A 119 6.70 -16.94 3.19
N LEU A 120 6.75 -15.89 4.01
CA LEU A 120 7.84 -14.90 3.99
C LEU A 120 9.11 -15.49 4.63
N GLU A 121 10.28 -15.03 4.19
CA GLU A 121 11.56 -15.39 4.78
C GLU A 121 11.88 -14.44 5.94
N VAL A 122 12.14 -14.99 7.13
CA VAL A 122 12.44 -14.21 8.34
C VAL A 122 13.84 -14.55 8.84
N ASN A 123 14.66 -13.51 9.01
CA ASN A 123 16.00 -13.61 9.56
C ASN A 123 16.07 -12.86 10.90
N VAL A 124 16.58 -13.51 11.94
CA VAL A 124 16.70 -12.94 13.29
C VAL A 124 18.17 -12.96 13.68
N ALA A 125 18.74 -11.79 14.01
CA ALA A 125 20.18 -11.67 14.28
C ALA A 125 20.61 -12.48 15.52
N ASP A 126 19.80 -12.42 16.58
CA ASP A 126 19.95 -13.21 17.80
C ASP A 126 18.60 -13.79 18.24
N PHE A 127 18.54 -15.12 18.37
CA PHE A 127 17.36 -15.88 18.79
C PHE A 127 17.37 -16.24 20.29
N ARG A 128 18.43 -15.88 21.03
CA ARG A 128 18.59 -16.19 22.47
C ARG A 128 18.72 -14.91 23.30
N LEU A 129 17.59 -14.26 23.54
CA LEU A 129 17.53 -13.00 24.27
C LEU A 129 17.59 -13.23 25.78
N SER A 130 18.56 -12.60 26.46
CA SER A 130 18.68 -12.67 27.91
C SER A 130 17.90 -11.53 28.61
N GLN A 131 17.55 -11.75 29.88
CA GLN A 131 16.96 -10.71 30.72
C GLN A 131 18.00 -9.61 30.98
N VAL A 132 17.58 -8.35 30.85
CA VAL A 132 18.39 -7.21 31.27
C VAL A 132 18.34 -7.11 32.79
N LYS A 133 19.45 -7.44 33.44
CA LYS A 133 19.56 -7.45 34.90
C LYS A 133 19.23 -6.07 35.48
N GLY A 134 18.37 -6.04 36.50
CA GLY A 134 17.97 -4.82 37.19
C GLY A 134 17.00 -3.91 36.43
N TRP A 135 16.56 -4.29 35.22
CA TRP A 135 15.66 -3.46 34.41
C TRP A 135 14.23 -3.98 34.43
N ARG A 136 13.33 -3.23 35.08
CA ARG A 136 11.89 -3.47 35.09
C ARG A 136 11.19 -2.32 34.35
N VAL A 137 10.21 -2.62 33.51
CA VAL A 137 9.39 -1.63 32.78
C VAL A 137 7.94 -1.66 33.25
N PRO A 138 7.27 -0.52 33.43
CA PRO A 138 5.85 -0.50 33.81
C PRO A 138 4.99 -1.30 32.83
N ASP A 139 3.95 -1.96 33.35
CA ASP A 139 3.00 -2.70 32.53
C ASP A 139 2.00 -1.72 31.87
N GLU A 140 1.91 -1.74 30.53
CA GLU A 140 1.07 -0.81 29.77
C GLU A 140 -0.43 -0.98 30.07
N HIS A 141 -0.85 -2.19 30.47
CA HIS A 141 -2.24 -2.47 30.81
C HIS A 141 -2.71 -1.69 32.05
N PHE A 142 -1.81 -1.35 32.97
CA PHE A 142 -2.12 -0.61 34.21
C PHE A 142 -1.87 0.91 34.12
N SER A 143 -1.05 1.36 33.17
CA SER A 143 -0.82 2.80 32.93
C SER A 143 -2.10 3.55 32.48
N ARG A 144 -3.04 2.85 31.83
CA ARG A 144 -4.33 3.43 31.42
C ARG A 144 -5.34 3.59 32.56
N SER A 145 -5.24 2.78 33.63
CA SER A 145 -6.18 2.86 34.76
C SER A 145 -5.83 3.98 35.75
N THR A 146 -4.54 4.25 35.95
CA THR A 146 -4.06 5.35 36.81
C THR A 146 -4.38 6.74 36.24
N ASN A 147 -4.46 6.88 34.91
CA ASN A 147 -4.90 8.13 34.26
C ASN A 147 -6.42 8.38 34.35
N LYS A 148 -7.24 7.37 34.67
CA LYS A 148 -8.65 7.56 35.02
C LYS A 148 -8.82 7.98 36.49
N ILE A 149 -7.96 7.48 37.37
CA ILE A 149 -7.97 7.83 38.81
C ILE A 149 -7.51 9.28 39.04
N LYS A 150 -6.56 9.80 38.23
CA LYS A 150 -6.11 11.20 38.36
C LYS A 150 -7.07 12.25 37.79
N ARG A 151 -8.05 11.90 36.95
CA ARG A 151 -9.04 12.85 36.42
C ARG A 151 -10.29 12.99 37.31
N SER A 152 -10.44 12.16 38.33
CA SER A 152 -11.56 12.21 39.27
C SER A 152 -11.22 12.81 40.63
N LEU A 153 -10.00 13.37 40.80
CA LEU A 153 -9.58 14.02 42.04
C LEU A 153 -9.50 15.54 41.85
N GLY A 154 -10.65 16.11 41.48
CA GLY A 154 -10.99 17.48 41.80
C GLY A 154 -12.18 17.44 42.76
N ALA A 155 -12.01 18.08 43.92
CA ALA A 155 -12.96 18.26 45.01
C ALA A 155 -12.91 17.22 46.17
N ASP A 156 -12.29 17.70 47.25
CA ASP A 156 -12.75 17.68 48.64
C ASP A 156 -12.72 16.41 49.51
N ASP A 157 -11.87 16.55 50.53
CA ASP A 157 -12.18 16.43 51.97
C ASP A 157 -12.02 15.07 52.69
N ARG A 158 -11.14 15.15 53.72
CA ARG A 158 -11.06 14.40 54.99
C ARG A 158 -10.70 12.89 55.03
N ARG A 159 -9.44 12.70 55.42
CA ARG A 159 -9.00 12.06 56.71
C ARG A 159 -9.15 10.54 56.83
N TRP A 160 -8.01 9.85 56.88
CA TRP A 160 -7.61 9.00 58.02
C TRP A 160 -6.08 8.92 58.11
N VAL A 161 -5.58 9.11 59.32
CA VAL A 161 -4.18 9.18 59.75
C VAL A 161 -3.80 7.83 60.39
N GLY A 162 -2.54 7.41 60.26
CA GLY A 162 -1.92 6.48 61.22
C GLY A 162 -0.67 5.78 60.67
N THR A 163 0.51 6.42 60.75
CA THR A 163 1.64 6.08 61.66
C THR A 163 2.21 4.67 61.57
N GLY A 164 3.53 4.61 61.29
CA GLY A 164 4.38 3.46 61.63
C GLY A 164 5.62 3.38 60.75
N GLY A 165 6.72 3.99 61.17
CA GLY A 165 8.02 3.84 60.51
C GLY A 165 8.70 2.51 60.84
N GLY A 166 9.73 2.16 60.08
CA GLY A 166 10.67 1.12 60.48
C GLY A 166 11.39 0.43 59.34
N LEU A 167 12.70 0.71 59.28
CA LEU A 167 13.80 -0.22 58.98
C LEU A 167 14.09 -0.56 57.51
N VAL A 168 15.20 0.05 57.09
CA VAL A 168 16.23 -0.54 56.22
C VAL A 168 16.57 -1.94 56.74
N ALA A 169 16.46 -2.95 55.89
CA ALA A 169 17.11 -4.23 56.06
C ALA A 169 17.81 -4.54 54.73
N GLU A 170 19.14 -4.53 54.77
CA GLU A 170 19.94 -5.24 53.79
C GLU A 170 19.66 -6.73 53.99
N ASP A 171 18.97 -7.37 53.07
CA ASP A 171 18.90 -8.83 53.00
C ASP A 171 19.28 -9.29 51.59
N VAL A 172 20.42 -9.96 51.55
CA VAL A 172 20.85 -10.82 50.46
C VAL A 172 19.96 -12.04 50.50
N ASP A 173 18.89 -12.06 49.71
CA ASP A 173 18.07 -13.26 49.56
C ASP A 173 17.76 -13.60 48.10
N ASN A 174 18.05 -14.86 47.76
CA ASN A 174 17.75 -15.50 46.49
C ASN A 174 16.36 -16.14 46.59
N GLY A 175 15.33 -15.31 46.71
CA GLY A 175 13.94 -15.74 46.84
C GLY A 175 13.15 -15.48 45.57
N VAL A 176 12.75 -16.57 44.90
CA VAL A 176 11.67 -16.56 43.89
C VAL A 176 10.35 -16.45 44.65
N GLU A 177 9.94 -15.25 45.04
CA GLU A 177 8.62 -15.02 45.66
C GLU A 177 7.85 -13.88 45.01
N ASP A 178 6.57 -14.20 44.83
CA ASP A 178 5.45 -13.54 44.15
C ASP A 178 5.20 -12.09 44.64
N ASP A 179 5.82 -11.10 43.95
CA ASP A 179 5.58 -9.67 44.14
C ASP A 179 4.15 -9.29 43.66
N LYS A 180 3.15 -9.49 44.53
CA LYS A 180 1.73 -9.10 44.35
C LYS A 180 1.46 -7.60 44.19
N HIS A 181 2.47 -6.77 43.94
CA HIS A 181 2.32 -5.34 43.69
C HIS A 181 3.33 -4.77 42.68
N SER A 182 3.96 -5.60 41.84
CA SER A 182 4.83 -5.08 40.79
C SER A 182 4.02 -4.67 39.56
N PHE A 183 3.65 -3.39 39.48
CA PHE A 183 3.15 -2.75 38.24
C PHE A 183 4.21 -2.69 37.12
N CYS A 184 5.27 -3.50 37.21
CA CYS A 184 6.43 -3.50 36.34
C CYS A 184 6.81 -4.94 35.97
N ARG A 185 7.08 -5.18 34.68
CA ARG A 185 7.54 -6.47 34.13
C ARG A 185 9.03 -6.45 33.83
N LEU A 186 9.65 -7.62 33.83
CA LEU A 186 11.06 -7.79 33.45
C LEU A 186 11.31 -7.37 32.00
N ARG A 187 12.45 -6.73 31.74
CA ARG A 187 12.89 -6.37 30.39
C ARG A 187 13.90 -7.39 29.86
N TYR A 188 13.74 -7.77 28.60
CA TYR A 188 14.66 -8.64 27.87
C TYR A 188 15.40 -7.84 26.80
N GLN A 189 16.55 -8.38 26.37
CA GLN A 189 17.28 -7.90 25.20
C GLN A 189 16.36 -7.92 23.96
N GLN A 190 16.71 -7.12 22.96
CA GLN A 190 15.98 -7.04 21.70
C GLN A 190 16.94 -7.37 20.57
N SER A 191 16.41 -8.04 19.54
CA SER A 191 17.16 -8.43 18.36
C SER A 191 16.42 -7.93 17.13
N PRO A 192 17.13 -7.33 16.15
CA PRO A 192 16.51 -6.93 14.90
C PRO A 192 16.04 -8.16 14.13
N VAL A 193 14.87 -8.00 13.49
CA VAL A 193 14.27 -9.00 12.62
C VAL A 193 14.20 -8.41 11.22
N GLU A 194 14.75 -9.13 10.24
CA GLU A 194 14.64 -8.81 8.83
C GLU A 194 13.61 -9.75 8.19
N VAL A 195 12.69 -9.19 7.40
CA VAL A 195 11.67 -9.94 6.69
C VAL A 195 11.85 -9.71 5.19
N PHE A 196 12.03 -10.79 4.44
CA PHE A 196 12.21 -10.77 3.00
C PHE A 196 10.97 -11.38 2.33
N ALA A 197 10.51 -10.72 1.28
CA ALA A 197 9.40 -11.17 0.45
C ALA A 197 9.88 -11.28 -0.99
N ARG A 198 9.60 -12.42 -1.63
CA ARG A 198 9.72 -12.58 -3.08
C ARG A 198 8.42 -12.14 -3.72
N PHE A 199 8.52 -11.52 -4.89
CA PHE A 199 7.35 -11.08 -5.63
C PHE A 199 7.30 -11.77 -6.99
N LEU A 200 6.12 -12.26 -7.36
CA LEU A 200 5.89 -12.98 -8.62
C LEU A 200 4.67 -12.45 -9.36
N ALA A 201 4.69 -12.63 -10.68
CA ALA A 201 3.57 -12.38 -11.57
C ALA A 201 3.36 -13.61 -12.45
N ALA A 202 2.10 -14.05 -12.60
CA ALA A 202 1.74 -15.20 -13.42
C ALA A 202 1.03 -14.76 -14.69
N ASP A 203 1.36 -15.38 -15.82
CA ASP A 203 0.56 -15.33 -17.03
C ASP A 203 -0.50 -16.44 -16.96
N HIS A 204 -1.77 -16.06 -16.96
CA HIS A 204 -2.87 -17.01 -16.79
C HIS A 204 -3.14 -17.85 -18.05
N ASP A 205 -2.74 -17.36 -19.22
CA ASP A 205 -2.94 -18.07 -20.48
C ASP A 205 -1.90 -19.19 -20.66
N SER A 206 -0.65 -18.91 -20.28
CA SER A 206 0.47 -19.84 -20.45
C SER A 206 0.88 -20.59 -19.18
N GLY A 207 0.41 -20.14 -18.01
CA GLY A 207 0.87 -20.63 -16.70
C GLY A 207 2.30 -20.20 -16.35
N ARG A 208 2.96 -19.38 -17.19
CA ARG A 208 4.33 -18.92 -16.95
C ARG A 208 4.36 -17.99 -15.74
N VAL A 209 5.29 -18.25 -14.83
CA VAL A 209 5.56 -17.39 -13.68
C VAL A 209 6.87 -16.64 -13.89
N SER A 210 6.86 -15.35 -13.60
CA SER A 210 8.04 -14.50 -13.56
C SER A 210 8.22 -13.96 -12.14
N TYR A 211 9.47 -13.70 -11.76
CA TYR A 211 9.79 -13.09 -10.47
C TYR A 211 10.32 -11.67 -10.69
N LEU A 212 9.98 -10.78 -9.77
CA LEU A 212 10.44 -9.40 -9.79
C LEU A 212 11.96 -9.37 -9.54
N VAL A 213 12.72 -8.97 -10.55
CA VAL A 213 14.18 -8.83 -10.45
C VAL A 213 14.49 -7.40 -9.99
N SER A 214 14.41 -7.15 -8.68
CA SER A 214 14.67 -5.82 -8.12
C SER A 214 15.76 -5.82 -7.04
N ARG A 215 16.44 -4.67 -6.91
CA ARG A 215 17.40 -4.37 -5.84
C ARG A 215 16.60 -4.11 -4.56
N ARG A 216 16.99 -4.77 -3.45
CA ARG A 216 16.45 -4.65 -2.09
C ARG A 216 15.55 -3.41 -1.86
N THR A 217 14.24 -3.63 -1.72
CA THR A 217 13.30 -2.61 -1.25
C THR A 217 13.13 -2.75 0.27
N TRP A 218 13.24 -1.64 1.00
CA TRP A 218 13.04 -1.62 2.44
C TRP A 218 11.60 -1.21 2.74
N LEU A 219 10.83 -2.09 3.38
CA LEU A 219 9.48 -1.79 3.85
C LEU A 219 9.52 -1.54 5.35
N ARG A 220 8.91 -0.45 5.81
CA ARG A 220 8.59 -0.27 7.23
C ARG A 220 7.23 -0.90 7.48
N VAL A 221 7.22 -1.99 8.23
CA VAL A 221 6.01 -2.61 8.80
C VAL A 221 5.60 -1.81 10.02
#